data_AF-A0A183DGI0-F1
#
_entry.id   AF-A0A183DGI0-F1
#
_cell.length_a   1.000
_cell.length_b   1.000
_cell.length_c   1.000
_cell.angle_alpha   90.00
_cell.angle_beta   90.00
_cell.angle_gamma   90.00
#
_symmetry.space_group_name_H-M   'P 1'
#
loop_
_entity.id
_entity.type
_entity.pdbx_description
1 polymer ?
#
loop_
_entity_poly.entity_id
_entity_poly.type
_entity_poly.pdbx_seq_one_letter_code
_entity_poly.pdbx_strand_id
1 'polypeptide(L)' 'MEGEVLQIVAEVECGKDRVARVVVGQHGLTVVAVAKSVNEAMQDLLAQQLFIRILVKVNGKMYQIANDPRLASSRSGVAR' A
#
# COMPACT_ATOMS: atom_id res chain seq x y z
N MET A 1 11.99 20.29 -19.37
CA MET A 1 10.60 20.32 -18.88
C MET A 1 10.65 20.01 -17.38
N GLU A 2 10.39 20.99 -16.52
CA GLU A 2 9.90 20.69 -15.18
C GLU A 2 8.49 20.13 -15.38
N GLY A 3 8.41 18.80 -15.50
CA GLY A 3 7.20 18.11 -15.92
C GLY A 3 6.26 17.91 -14.72
N GLU A 4 4.99 18.26 -14.90
CA GLU A 4 3.94 17.91 -13.94
C GLU A 4 3.88 16.39 -13.77
N VAL A 5 4.21 15.89 -12.57
CA VAL A 5 4.10 14.47 -12.24
C VAL A 5 2.63 14.15 -12.02
N LEU A 6 2.07 13.27 -12.87
CA LEU A 6 0.70 12.80 -12.70
C LEU A 6 0.59 11.95 -11.44
N GLN A 7 -0.32 12.30 -10.54
CA GLN A 7 -0.57 11.51 -9.33
C GLN A 7 -1.87 10.72 -9.48
N ILE A 8 -1.79 9.40 -9.30
CA ILE A 8 -2.95 8.51 -9.35
C ILE A 8 -3.13 7.90 -7.96
N VAL A 9 -4.33 8.08 -7.41
CA VAL A 9 -4.74 7.42 -6.17
C VAL A 9 -5.71 6.31 -6.53
N ALA A 10 -5.30 5.06 -6.27
CA ALA A 10 -6.12 3.88 -6.49
C ALA A 10 -6.62 3.34 -5.14
N GLU A 11 -7.90 2.97 -5.06
CA GLU A 11 -8.48 2.38 -3.87
C GLU A 11 -8.73 0.89 -4.09
N VAL A 12 -8.32 0.07 -3.11
CA VAL A 12 -8.56 -1.37 -3.06
C VAL A 12 -9.46 -1.65 -1.87
N GLU A 13 -10.76 -1.80 -2.13
CA GLU A 13 -11.75 -2.15 -1.11
C GLU A 13 -11.68 -3.65 -0.81
N CYS A 14 -11.44 -3.99 0.45
CA CYS A 14 -11.39 -5.36 0.94
C CYS A 14 -12.62 -5.64 1.81
N GLY A 15 -13.35 -6.71 1.52
CA GLY A 15 -14.55 -7.05 2.29
C GLY A 15 -14.30 -7.50 3.74
N LYS A 16 -13.05 -7.81 4.12
CA LYS A 16 -12.67 -8.27 5.47
C LYS A 16 -11.23 -7.85 5.81
N ASP A 17 -10.94 -7.59 7.08
CA ASP A 17 -9.58 -7.25 7.56
C ASP A 17 -8.53 -8.30 7.21
N ARG A 18 -8.89 -9.58 7.26
CA ARG A 18 -7.97 -10.68 6.89
C ARG A 18 -7.53 -10.59 5.43
N VAL A 19 -8.38 -10.09 4.54
CA VAL A 19 -8.07 -9.90 3.11
C VAL A 19 -7.18 -8.68 2.95
N ALA A 20 -7.51 -7.57 3.60
CA ALA A 20 -6.67 -6.38 3.60
C ALA A 20 -5.25 -6.67 4.11
N ARG A 21 -5.10 -7.53 5.14
CA ARG A 21 -3.80 -7.98 5.62
C ARG A 21 -2.98 -8.72 4.56
N VAL A 22 -3.62 -9.56 3.74
CA VAL A 22 -2.96 -10.27 2.64
C VAL A 22 -2.55 -9.29 1.54
N VAL A 23 -3.44 -8.36 1.16
CA VAL A 23 -3.18 -7.34 0.14
C VAL A 23 -2.02 -6.42 0.54
N VAL A 24 -2.04 -5.94 1.78
CA VAL A 24 -0.97 -5.10 2.34
C VAL A 24 0.31 -5.89 2.47
N GLY A 25 0.22 -7.15 2.90
CA GLY A 25 1.35 -8.01 3.16
C GLY A 25 2.13 -7.61 4.42
N GLN A 26 3.24 -8.31 4.66
CA GLN A 26 4.06 -8.05 5.83
C GLN A 26 4.66 -6.64 5.76
N HIS A 27 4.43 -5.83 6.80
CA HIS A 27 4.88 -4.43 6.86
C HIS A 27 4.47 -3.54 5.68
N GLY A 28 3.47 -3.93 4.87
CA GLY A 28 3.09 -3.20 3.67
C GLY A 28 3.92 -3.51 2.41
N LEU A 29 4.87 -4.46 2.48
CA LEU A 29 5.79 -4.73 1.37
C LEU A 29 5.07 -5.25 0.12
N THR A 30 3.99 -6.02 0.27
CA THR A 30 3.25 -6.55 -0.88
C THR A 30 2.54 -5.44 -1.65
N VAL A 31 1.81 -4.55 -0.97
CA VAL A 31 1.13 -3.44 -1.66
C VAL A 31 2.13 -2.44 -2.27
N VAL A 32 3.30 -2.25 -1.66
CA VAL A 32 4.39 -1.44 -2.24
C VAL A 32 4.95 -2.07 -3.51
N ALA A 33 5.18 -3.38 -3.53
CA ALA A 33 5.65 -4.08 -4.72
C ALA A 33 4.63 -3.97 -5.87
N VAL A 34 3.34 -4.14 -5.56
CA VAL A 34 2.25 -3.94 -6.53
C VAL A 34 2.24 -2.50 -7.04
N ALA A 35 2.29 -1.50 -6.15
CA ALA A 35 2.29 -0.10 -6.54
C ALA A 35 3.47 0.23 -7.48
N LYS A 36 4.67 -0.31 -7.20
CA LYS A 36 5.83 -0.15 -8.07
C LYS A 36 5.60 -0.74 -9.48
N SER A 37 5.15 -1.98 -9.56
CA SER A 37 4.89 -2.64 -10.85
C SER A 37 3.79 -1.94 -11.66
N VAL A 38 2.72 -1.49 -11.01
CA VAL A 38 1.65 -0.74 -11.70
C VAL A 38 2.16 0.63 -12.14
N ASN A 39 2.98 1.30 -11.32
CA ASN A 39 3.56 2.59 -11.65
C ASN A 39 4.47 2.50 -12.88
N GLU A 40 5.35 1.49 -12.94
CA GLU A 40 6.20 1.23 -14.11
C GLU A 40 5.35 0.97 -15.38
N ALA A 41 4.38 0.05 -15.29
CA ALA A 41 3.52 -0.28 -16.44
C ALA A 41 2.71 0.92 -16.95
N MET A 42 2.21 1.77 -16.04
CA MET A 42 1.43 2.95 -16.40
C MET A 42 2.31 4.08 -16.95
N GLN A 43 3.54 4.24 -16.43
CA GLN A 43 4.50 5.20 -16.98
C GLN A 43 4.82 4.87 -18.44
N ASP A 44 5.06 3.59 -18.72
CA ASP A 44 5.32 3.11 -20.08
C ASP A 44 4.11 3.34 -20.99
N LEU A 45 2.91 2.98 -20.51
CA LEU A 45 1.68 3.12 -21.28
C LEU A 45 1.34 4.58 -21.63
N LEU A 46 1.56 5.51 -20.69
CA LEU A 46 1.19 6.91 -20.84
C LEU A 46 2.33 7.78 -21.39
N ALA A 47 3.54 7.25 -21.49
CA ALA A 47 4.75 7.99 -21.83
C ALA A 47 4.92 9.27 -20.98
N GLN A 48 4.49 9.21 -19.71
CA GLN A 48 4.48 10.34 -18.78
C GLN A 48 4.97 9.89 -17.40
N GLN A 49 5.76 10.74 -16.75
CA GLN A 49 6.14 10.53 -15.36
C GLN A 49 4.89 10.59 -14.46
N LEU A 50 4.67 9.54 -13.68
CA LEU A 50 3.56 9.45 -12.74
C LEU A 50 3.96 8.78 -11.43
N PHE A 51 3.13 8.97 -10.42
CA PHE A 51 3.24 8.37 -9.09
C PHE A 51 1.90 7.74 -8.69
N ILE A 52 1.91 6.44 -8.41
CA ILE A 52 0.72 5.69 -7.95
C ILE A 52 0.75 5.49 -6.44
N ARG A 53 -0.34 5.86 -5.78
CA ARG A 53 -0.62 5.53 -4.38
C ARG A 53 -1.81 4.57 -4.30
N ILE A 54 -1.58 3.39 -3.72
CA ILE A 54 -2.65 2.43 -3.46
C ILE A 54 -3.13 2.59 -2.01
N LEU A 55 -4.43 2.84 -1.83
CA LEU A 55 -5.11 2.89 -0.55
C LEU A 55 -5.92 1.61 -0.34
N VAL A 56 -5.58 0.84 0.70
CA VAL A 56 -6.34 -0.36 1.05
C VAL A 56 -7.41 0.03 2.06
N LYS A 57 -8.67 -0.30 1.77
CA LYS A 57 -9.82 0.01 2.63
C LYS A 57 -10.55 -1.26 3.07
N VAL A 58 -11.19 -1.19 4.23
CA VAL A 58 -12.13 -2.19 4.73
C VAL A 58 -13.36 -1.47 5.25
N ASN A 59 -14.52 -1.80 4.70
CA ASN A 59 -15.80 -1.14 5.00
C ASN A 59 -15.70 0.39 4.85
N GLY A 60 -15.06 0.84 3.77
CA GLY A 60 -14.85 2.26 3.46
C GLY A 60 -13.83 2.98 4.34
N LYS A 61 -13.20 2.31 5.31
CA LYS A 61 -12.18 2.89 6.19
C LYS A 61 -10.78 2.45 5.77
N MET A 62 -9.81 3.36 5.85
CA MET A 62 -8.41 3.06 5.54
C MET A 62 -7.88 1.97 6.48
N TYR A 63 -7.34 0.89 5.90
CA TYR A 63 -6.68 -0.16 6.66
C TYR A 63 -5.31 0.33 7.15
N GLN A 64 -5.06 0.26 8.46
CA GLN A 64 -3.79 0.68 9.06
C GLN A 64 -2.93 -0.54 9.43
N ILE A 65 -1.67 -0.51 9.01
CA ILE A 65 -0.67 -1.57 9.32
C ILE A 65 -0.46 -1.74 10.83
N ALA A 66 -0.66 -0.67 11.61
CA ALA A 66 -0.58 -0.69 13.07
C ALA A 66 -1.59 -1.67 13.73
N ASN A 67 -2.63 -2.09 13.00
CA ASN A 67 -3.62 -3.05 13.47
C ASN A 67 -3.19 -4.52 13.25
N ASP A 68 -1.95 -4.80 12.81
CA ASP A 68 -1.46 -6.17 12.73
C ASP A 68 -1.04 -6.66 14.13
N PRO A 69 -1.76 -7.62 14.75
CA PRO A 69 -1.42 -8.14 16.07
C PRO A 69 -0.03 -8.82 16.11
N ARG A 70 0.55 -9.22 14.97
CA ARG A 70 1.91 -9.78 14.89
C ARG A 70 3.00 -8.71 15.05
N LEU A 71 2.67 -7.45 14.78
CA LEU A 71 3.57 -6.30 14.95
C LEU A 71 3.58 -5.77 16.38
N ALA A 72 2.51 -6.01 17.14
CA ALA A 72 2.41 -5.62 18.54
C ALA A 72 3.32 -6.45 19.48
N SER A 73 3.62 -7.70 19.12
CA SER A 73 4.46 -8.60 19.94
C SER A 73 5.96 -8.32 19.84
N SER A 74 6.43 -7.50 18.89
CA SER A 74 7.86 -7.23 18.69
C SER A 74 8.43 -6.13 19.62
N ARG A 75 7.59 -5.48 20.45
CA ARG A 75 8.03 -4.38 21.34
C ARG A 75 8.26 -4.79 22.80
N SER A 76 8.11 -6.07 23.16
CA SER A 76 8.25 -6.55 24.55
C SER A 76 9.65 -7.10 24.90
N GLY A 77 10.61 -7.05 23.99
CA GLY A 77 11.86 -7.82 24.10
C GLY A 77 13.14 -7.07 24.49
N VAL A 78 13.08 -5.77 24.86
CA VAL A 78 14.30 -5.04 25.26
C VAL A 78 14.00 -4.16 26.48
N ALA A 79 14.37 -4.66 27.65
CA ALA A 79 14.98 -3.94 28.78
C ALA A 79 14.71 -4.67 30.11
N ARG A 80 15.62 -5.57 30.50
CA ARG A 80 16.24 -5.62 31.83
C ARG A 80 17.64 -6.20 31.69
#